data_AF-S3MZR9-F1
#
_entry.id   AF-S3MZR9-F1
#
_cell.length_a   1.000
_cell.length_b   1.000
_cell.length_c   1.000
_cell.angle_alpha   90.00
_cell.angle_beta   90.00
_cell.angle_gamma   90.00
#
_symmetry.space_group_name_H-M   'P 1'
#
loop_
_entity.id
_entity.type
_entity.pdbx_description
1 polymer ?
#
loop_
_entity_poly.entity_id
_entity_poly.type
_entity_poly.pdbx_seq_one_letter_code
_entity_poly.pdbx_strand_id
1 'polypeptide(L)'
;MTLTVQQTFDRNELNAAINQIISWFPEYSDEVNQKREQLIDEILATPTLQDIAEQKEFSNYSEDGLLLDSIKLPTNPCQQGIIKVSFNAIAFVFSLLGLKISFNDTIAKIIWYRISNLNLNQLLDAIQKFTEAKTAIQKATALLAILAELMALGIFKAIVIAIKDGMSAWGWIKLVASATALVTSWFVTGGAAFIVSAASSILSAVELIESTIQAVAACINNKCSLTSLQPYLE
;
A
#
# COMPACT_ATOMS: atom_id res chain seq x y z
N MET A 1 -2.92 -21.42 -3.67
CA MET A 1 -3.98 -21.29 -4.68
C MET A 1 -3.68 -20.01 -5.43
N THR A 2 -3.28 -20.10 -6.69
CA THR A 2 -2.94 -18.90 -7.50
C THR A 2 -4.22 -18.44 -8.18
N LEU A 3 -4.74 -17.29 -7.77
CA LEU A 3 -5.90 -16.67 -8.40
C LEU A 3 -5.48 -16.11 -9.76
N THR A 4 -6.28 -16.36 -10.79
CA THR A 4 -6.03 -15.75 -12.11
C THR A 4 -6.55 -14.32 -12.13
N VAL A 5 -6.00 -13.47 -13.00
CA VAL A 5 -6.43 -12.05 -13.09
C VAL A 5 -7.93 -11.95 -13.42
N GLN A 6 -8.45 -12.85 -14.26
CA GLN A 6 -9.88 -12.95 -14.60
C GLN A 6 -10.77 -13.35 -13.41
N GLN A 7 -10.22 -14.05 -12.42
CA GLN A 7 -10.92 -14.36 -11.17
C GLN A 7 -10.88 -13.20 -10.18
N THR A 8 -10.10 -12.15 -10.49
CA THR A 8 -9.82 -11.05 -9.57
C THR A 8 -10.57 -9.77 -9.95
N PHE A 9 -10.69 -9.45 -11.25
CA PHE A 9 -11.42 -8.24 -11.72
C PHE A 9 -12.25 -8.49 -12.98
N ASP A 10 -13.34 -7.74 -13.14
CA ASP A 10 -14.07 -7.60 -14.40
C ASP A 10 -13.67 -6.34 -15.21
N ARG A 11 -14.19 -6.22 -16.44
CA ARG A 11 -13.90 -5.08 -17.33
C ARG A 11 -14.36 -3.73 -16.75
N ASN A 12 -15.43 -3.69 -15.96
CA ASN A 12 -15.94 -2.45 -15.37
C ASN A 12 -15.04 -1.98 -14.24
N GLU A 13 -14.56 -2.91 -13.41
CA GLU A 13 -13.60 -2.62 -12.33
C GLU A 13 -12.27 -2.12 -12.90
N LEU A 14 -11.78 -2.72 -13.99
CA LEU A 14 -10.59 -2.24 -14.69
C LEU A 14 -10.80 -0.84 -15.29
N ASN A 15 -11.98 -0.54 -15.83
CA ASN A 15 -12.28 0.81 -16.33
C ASN A 15 -12.30 1.88 -15.25
N ALA A 16 -12.89 1.57 -14.08
CA ALA A 16 -12.87 2.47 -12.93
C ALA A 16 -11.44 2.70 -12.43
N ALA A 17 -10.63 1.64 -12.36
CA ALA A 17 -9.22 1.71 -11.98
C ALA A 17 -8.40 2.57 -12.96
N ILE A 18 -8.61 2.40 -14.26
CA ILE A 18 -7.94 3.19 -15.29
C ILE A 18 -8.28 4.67 -15.14
N ASN A 19 -9.54 5.03 -14.84
CA ASN A 19 -9.92 6.42 -14.58
C ASN A 19 -9.22 6.99 -13.33
N GLN A 20 -9.08 6.17 -12.30
CA GLN A 20 -8.37 6.55 -11.08
C GLN A 20 -6.87 6.77 -11.35
N ILE A 21 -6.26 5.98 -12.23
CA ILE A 21 -4.87 6.15 -12.67
C ILE A 21 -4.68 7.45 -13.44
N ILE A 22 -5.59 7.75 -14.37
CA ILE A 22 -5.57 9.01 -15.12
C ILE A 22 -5.65 10.20 -14.15
N SER A 23 -6.46 10.09 -13.10
CA SER A 23 -6.52 11.10 -12.04
C SER A 23 -5.22 11.20 -11.22
N TRP A 24 -4.54 10.09 -10.97
CA TRP A 24 -3.29 10.07 -10.20
C TRP A 24 -2.07 10.53 -11.01
N PHE A 25 -2.09 10.26 -12.32
CA PHE A 25 -0.99 10.45 -13.26
C PHE A 25 -1.50 11.01 -14.59
N PRO A 26 -1.90 12.30 -14.61
CA PRO A 26 -2.47 12.93 -15.80
C PRO A 26 -1.52 12.93 -17.00
N GLU A 27 -0.20 12.83 -16.77
CA GLU A 27 0.82 12.75 -17.82
C GLU A 27 0.72 11.49 -18.70
N TYR A 28 0.05 10.42 -18.23
CA TYR A 28 -0.20 9.21 -19.01
C TYR A 28 -1.60 9.16 -19.63
N SER A 29 -2.41 10.21 -19.44
CA SER A 29 -3.83 10.19 -19.80
C SER A 29 -4.09 9.89 -21.28
N ASP A 30 -3.36 10.54 -22.19
CA ASP A 30 -3.51 10.33 -23.63
C ASP A 30 -3.13 8.91 -24.05
N GLU A 31 -1.98 8.40 -23.58
CA GLU A 31 -1.52 7.05 -23.89
C GLU A 31 -2.48 5.99 -23.35
N VAL A 32 -2.91 6.15 -22.09
CA VAL A 32 -3.82 5.22 -21.42
C VAL A 32 -5.21 5.22 -22.08
N ASN A 33 -5.72 6.39 -22.49
CA ASN A 33 -7.00 6.46 -23.20
C ASN A 33 -6.91 5.86 -24.60
N GLN A 34 -5.82 6.11 -25.33
CA GLN A 34 -5.62 5.57 -26.66
C GLN A 34 -5.49 4.04 -26.66
N LYS A 35 -4.85 3.46 -25.64
CA LYS A 35 -4.60 2.02 -25.52
C LYS A 35 -5.50 1.33 -24.49
N ARG A 36 -6.63 1.94 -24.11
CA ARG A 36 -7.49 1.46 -23.00
C ARG A 36 -7.95 0.02 -23.18
N GLU A 37 -8.53 -0.31 -24.33
CA GLU A 37 -9.04 -1.67 -24.59
C GLU A 37 -7.89 -2.68 -24.64
N GLN A 38 -6.76 -2.31 -25.26
CA GLN A 38 -5.56 -3.14 -25.26
C GLN A 38 -5.04 -3.38 -23.83
N LEU A 39 -5.04 -2.35 -22.98
CA LEU A 39 -4.62 -2.46 -21.58
C LEU A 39 -5.52 -3.44 -20.81
N ILE A 40 -6.84 -3.33 -20.99
CA ILE A 40 -7.82 -4.23 -20.36
C ILE A 40 -7.61 -5.67 -20.84
N ASP A 41 -7.48 -5.87 -22.14
CA ASP A 41 -7.30 -7.20 -22.74
C ASP A 41 -5.97 -7.83 -22.32
N GLU A 42 -4.88 -7.07 -22.26
CA GLU A 42 -3.59 -7.56 -21.79
C GLU A 42 -3.64 -7.95 -20.30
N ILE A 43 -4.30 -7.17 -19.44
CA ILE A 43 -4.46 -7.50 -18.02
C ILE A 43 -5.29 -8.78 -17.88
N LEU A 44 -6.43 -8.89 -18.56
CA LEU A 44 -7.29 -10.07 -18.51
C LEU A 44 -6.69 -11.32 -19.16
N ALA A 45 -5.79 -11.15 -20.14
CA ALA A 45 -5.05 -12.25 -20.76
C ALA A 45 -3.84 -12.70 -19.93
N THR A 46 -3.40 -11.91 -18.95
CA THR A 46 -2.28 -12.26 -18.10
C THR A 46 -2.71 -13.35 -17.09
N PRO A 47 -1.95 -14.46 -16.97
CA PRO A 47 -2.28 -15.52 -16.02
C PRO A 47 -2.27 -15.04 -14.57
N THR A 48 -1.24 -14.27 -14.18
CA THR A 48 -1.07 -13.75 -12.82
C THR A 48 -0.53 -12.32 -12.82
N LEU A 49 -0.83 -11.57 -11.77
CA LEU A 49 -0.27 -10.22 -11.58
C LEU A 49 1.26 -10.22 -11.34
N GLN A 50 1.81 -11.35 -10.91
CA GLN A 50 3.25 -11.56 -10.82
C GLN A 50 3.92 -11.53 -12.20
N ASP A 51 3.23 -12.02 -13.25
CA ASP A 51 3.75 -12.01 -14.62
C ASP A 51 3.77 -10.59 -15.23
N ILE A 52 2.94 -9.68 -14.70
CA ILE A 52 2.98 -8.25 -15.05
C ILE A 52 4.18 -7.55 -14.39
N ALA A 53 4.58 -8.01 -13.19
CA ALA A 53 5.66 -7.40 -12.47
C ALA A 53 7.03 -7.92 -12.94
N GLU A 54 7.66 -7.15 -13.83
CA GLU A 54 9.09 -7.30 -14.12
C GLU A 54 9.89 -7.12 -12.81
N GLN A 55 10.43 -8.22 -12.25
CA GLN A 55 11.23 -8.16 -11.03
C GLN A 55 12.57 -7.47 -11.32
N LYS A 56 12.69 -6.19 -10.93
CA LYS A 56 13.98 -5.51 -10.77
C LYS A 56 14.02 -4.78 -9.43
N GLU A 57 15.20 -4.78 -8.82
CA GLU A 57 15.45 -4.09 -7.56
C GLU A 57 15.12 -2.60 -7.70
N PHE A 58 14.38 -2.07 -6.72
CA PHE A 58 13.93 -0.69 -6.69
C PHE A 58 15.14 0.25 -6.57
N SER A 59 15.34 1.11 -7.58
CA SER A 59 16.37 2.14 -7.55
C SER A 59 15.79 3.53 -7.32
N ASN A 60 16.67 4.48 -6.95
CA ASN A 60 16.40 5.77 -6.32
C ASN A 60 15.19 6.55 -6.86
N TYR A 61 14.15 6.63 -6.03
CA TYR A 61 13.01 7.51 -6.20
C TYR A 61 13.38 8.98 -5.90
N SER A 62 12.96 9.89 -6.77
CA SER A 62 12.93 11.34 -6.49
C SER A 62 11.49 11.82 -6.66
N GLU A 63 10.81 12.14 -5.55
CA GLU A 63 9.58 12.93 -5.63
C GLU A 63 9.94 14.35 -6.07
N ASP A 64 9.13 14.99 -6.92
CA ASP A 64 9.34 16.35 -7.44
C ASP A 64 9.97 17.29 -6.40
N GLY A 65 11.27 17.55 -6.56
CA GLY A 65 12.02 18.52 -5.74
C GLY A 65 12.41 18.11 -4.31
N LEU A 66 12.10 16.88 -3.84
CA LEU A 66 12.48 16.43 -2.50
C LEU A 66 13.61 15.40 -2.53
N LEU A 67 14.82 15.82 -2.17
CA LEU A 67 15.95 14.91 -2.01
C LEU A 67 15.71 14.04 -0.77
N LEU A 68 15.30 12.77 -0.95
CA LEU A 68 15.12 11.79 0.13
C LEU A 68 16.36 11.63 1.02
N ASP A 69 17.54 11.99 0.52
CA ASP A 69 18.79 12.00 1.28
C ASP A 69 18.80 13.02 2.43
N SER A 70 17.97 14.06 2.35
CA SER A 70 17.81 15.05 3.43
C SER A 70 16.91 14.55 4.57
N ILE A 71 16.12 13.49 4.34
CA ILE A 71 15.18 12.95 5.33
C ILE A 71 15.93 12.06 6.31
N LYS A 72 15.97 12.48 7.57
CA LYS A 72 16.45 11.67 8.68
C LYS A 72 15.33 10.77 9.20
N LEU A 73 15.55 9.47 9.16
CA LEU A 73 14.63 8.51 9.76
C LEU A 73 14.59 8.68 11.28
N PRO A 74 13.42 8.46 11.90
CA PRO A 74 13.29 8.58 13.34
C PRO A 74 14.09 7.47 14.04
N THR A 75 14.69 7.80 15.18
CA THR A 75 15.40 6.85 16.04
C THR A 75 14.51 6.29 17.14
N ASN A 76 13.36 6.91 17.41
CA ASN A 76 12.39 6.43 18.39
C ASN A 76 11.75 5.11 17.91
N PRO A 77 11.78 4.03 18.73
CA PRO A 77 11.16 2.74 18.41
C PRO A 77 9.69 2.81 18.01
N CYS A 78 8.91 3.72 18.59
CA CYS A 78 7.48 3.87 18.27
C CYS A 78 7.27 4.34 16.83
N GLN A 79 8.01 5.39 16.43
CA GLN A 79 7.93 5.95 15.08
C GLN A 79 8.46 4.96 14.04
N GLN A 80 9.55 4.25 14.34
CA GLN A 80 10.04 3.16 13.50
C GLN A 80 9.02 2.02 13.37
N GLY A 81 8.33 1.70 14.46
CA GLY A 81 7.25 0.72 14.44
C GLY A 81 6.10 1.15 13.54
N ILE A 82 5.65 2.41 13.60
CA ILE A 82 4.60 2.95 12.72
C ILE A 82 5.01 2.83 11.24
N ILE A 83 6.27 3.14 10.92
CA ILE A 83 6.81 2.98 9.56
C ILE A 83 6.73 1.51 9.13
N LYS A 84 7.16 0.58 9.99
CA LYS A 84 7.12 -0.85 9.69
C LYS A 84 5.71 -1.41 9.56
N VAL A 85 4.76 -0.97 10.40
CA VAL A 85 3.33 -1.35 10.28
C VAL A 85 2.77 -0.88 8.95
N SER A 86 3.05 0.38 8.59
CA SER A 86 2.60 0.97 7.33
C SER A 86 3.16 0.20 6.13
N PHE A 87 4.46 -0.10 6.15
CA PHE A 87 5.08 -0.94 5.13
C PHE A 87 4.47 -2.33 5.07
N ASN A 88 4.32 -3.01 6.22
CA ASN A 88 3.80 -4.37 6.28
C ASN A 88 2.36 -4.47 5.78
N ALA A 89 1.51 -3.47 6.06
CA ALA A 89 0.15 -3.41 5.54
C ALA A 89 0.15 -3.28 4.01
N ILE A 90 1.01 -2.42 3.46
CA ILE A 90 1.14 -2.25 2.01
C ILE A 90 1.74 -3.51 1.38
N ALA A 91 2.81 -4.06 1.96
CA ALA A 91 3.44 -5.30 1.50
C ALA A 91 2.45 -6.46 1.48
N PHE A 92 1.51 -6.51 2.42
CA PHE A 92 0.42 -7.48 2.41
C PHE A 92 -0.48 -7.31 1.18
N VAL A 93 -0.92 -6.08 0.88
CA VAL A 93 -1.71 -5.80 -0.35
C VAL A 93 -0.96 -6.21 -1.61
N PHE A 94 0.32 -5.85 -1.69
CA PHE A 94 1.19 -6.25 -2.79
C PHE A 94 1.34 -7.78 -2.86
N SER A 95 1.42 -8.48 -1.73
CA SER A 95 1.49 -9.95 -1.69
C SER A 95 0.21 -10.61 -2.20
N LEU A 96 -0.96 -10.01 -1.98
CA LEU A 96 -2.22 -10.48 -2.56
C LEU A 96 -2.22 -10.34 -4.10
N LEU A 97 -1.46 -9.37 -4.62
CA LEU A 97 -1.18 -9.20 -6.04
C LEU A 97 -0.04 -10.12 -6.53
N GLY A 98 0.48 -11.03 -5.70
CA GLY A 98 1.64 -11.87 -6.05
C GLY A 98 2.98 -11.10 -6.12
N LEU A 99 3.01 -9.87 -5.61
CA LEU A 99 4.16 -8.99 -5.63
C LEU A 99 4.90 -9.06 -4.30
N LYS A 100 6.22 -9.16 -4.37
CA LYS A 100 7.08 -9.06 -3.19
C LYS A 100 7.78 -7.71 -3.22
N ILE A 101 7.49 -6.89 -2.22
CA ILE A 101 8.23 -5.66 -1.96
C ILE A 101 9.11 -5.87 -0.74
N SER A 102 10.33 -5.35 -0.79
CA SER A 102 11.30 -5.45 0.31
C SER A 102 11.40 -4.13 1.03
N PHE A 103 11.47 -4.16 2.35
CA PHE A 103 11.68 -2.95 3.15
C PHE A 103 13.11 -2.42 2.95
N ASN A 104 13.25 -1.12 2.68
CA ASN A 104 14.54 -0.45 2.55
C ASN A 104 14.44 1.01 3.04
N ASP A 105 15.58 1.69 3.12
CA ASP A 105 15.65 3.07 3.60
C ASP A 105 14.83 4.05 2.76
N THR A 106 14.77 3.85 1.44
CA THR A 106 13.97 4.69 0.52
C THR A 106 12.49 4.62 0.88
N ILE A 107 11.94 3.42 1.02
CA ILE A 107 10.53 3.20 1.41
C ILE A 107 10.27 3.73 2.82
N ALA A 108 11.20 3.49 3.76
CA ALA A 108 11.09 4.01 5.12
C ALA A 108 11.01 5.54 5.13
N LYS A 109 11.83 6.23 4.33
CA LYS A 109 11.86 7.69 4.22
C LYS A 109 10.59 8.24 3.58
N ILE A 110 10.07 7.59 2.53
CA ILE A 110 8.80 7.95 1.89
C ILE A 110 7.65 7.87 2.90
N ILE A 111 7.55 6.76 3.61
CA ILE A 111 6.51 6.55 4.63
C ILE A 111 6.66 7.61 5.73
N TRP A 112 7.88 7.82 6.24
CA TRP A 112 8.13 8.79 7.29
C TRP A 112 7.75 10.21 6.88
N TYR A 113 8.16 10.65 5.70
CA TYR A 113 7.85 11.98 5.17
C TYR A 113 6.36 12.29 5.15
N ARG A 114 5.55 11.30 4.74
CA ARG A 114 4.09 11.44 4.68
C ARG A 114 3.47 11.45 6.06
N ILE A 115 3.98 10.64 6.98
CA ILE A 115 3.45 10.48 8.33
C ILE A 115 3.86 11.64 9.25
N SER A 116 5.06 12.21 9.08
CA SER A 116 5.64 13.17 10.03
C SER A 116 4.89 14.50 10.12
N ASN A 117 4.15 14.87 9.07
CA ASN A 117 3.43 16.14 8.99
C ASN A 117 1.91 15.99 9.18
N LEU A 118 1.42 14.79 9.50
CA LEU A 118 -0.01 14.47 9.52
C LEU A 118 -0.50 14.02 10.90
N ASN A 119 -1.80 14.18 11.12
CA ASN A 119 -2.44 13.68 12.32
C ASN A 119 -2.60 12.15 12.22
N LEU A 120 -1.91 11.42 13.09
CA LEU A 120 -1.87 9.95 13.07
C LEU A 120 -2.95 9.30 13.91
N ASN A 121 -3.83 10.06 14.57
CA ASN A 121 -4.78 9.50 15.53
C ASN A 121 -5.67 8.40 14.93
N GLN A 122 -6.11 8.57 13.68
CA GLN A 122 -6.94 7.57 12.99
C GLN A 122 -6.15 6.30 12.66
N LEU A 123 -4.91 6.45 12.17
CA LEU A 123 -4.01 5.32 11.93
C LEU A 123 -3.70 4.56 13.23
N LEU A 124 -3.44 5.28 14.32
CA LEU A 124 -3.14 4.69 15.62
C LEU A 124 -4.35 3.98 16.23
N ASP A 125 -5.55 4.56 16.11
CA ASP A 125 -6.80 3.90 16.50
C ASP A 125 -7.04 2.61 15.70
N ALA A 126 -6.78 2.63 14.39
CA ALA A 126 -6.88 1.42 13.55
C ALA A 126 -5.87 0.34 13.97
N ILE A 127 -4.64 0.73 14.30
CA ILE A 127 -3.60 -0.18 14.85
C ILE A 127 -4.04 -0.78 16.19
N GLN A 128 -4.62 0.03 17.09
CA GLN A 128 -5.13 -0.43 18.37
C GLN A 128 -6.26 -1.46 18.18
N LYS A 129 -7.23 -1.16 17.31
CA LYS A 129 -8.34 -2.08 16.97
C LYS A 129 -7.83 -3.40 16.39
N PHE A 130 -6.73 -3.38 15.64
CA PHE A 130 -6.11 -4.60 15.14
C PHE A 130 -5.57 -5.47 16.28
N THR A 131 -4.97 -4.88 17.33
CA THR A 131 -4.49 -5.65 18.49
C THR A 131 -5.59 -6.24 19.34
N GLU A 132 -6.73 -5.55 19.43
CA GLU A 132 -7.88 -6.00 20.22
C GLU A 132 -8.72 -7.07 19.51
N ALA A 133 -8.53 -7.22 18.19
CA ALA A 133 -9.25 -8.17 17.36
C ALA A 133 -8.88 -9.62 17.70
N LYS A 134 -9.91 -10.45 17.97
CA LYS A 134 -9.75 -11.84 18.39
C LYS A 134 -9.89 -12.85 17.25
N THR A 135 -10.54 -12.45 16.16
CA THR A 135 -10.84 -13.33 15.03
C THR A 135 -10.13 -12.85 13.76
N ALA A 136 -9.88 -13.76 12.81
CA ALA A 136 -9.28 -13.42 11.53
C ALA A 136 -10.08 -12.35 10.76
N ILE A 137 -11.42 -12.43 10.84
CA ILE A 137 -12.32 -11.44 10.23
C ILE A 137 -12.12 -10.06 10.88
N GLN A 138 -12.10 -9.96 12.20
CA GLN A 138 -11.88 -8.69 12.89
C GLN A 138 -10.50 -8.10 12.58
N LYS A 139 -9.46 -8.94 12.50
CA LYS A 139 -8.10 -8.52 12.10
C LYS A 139 -8.08 -8.01 10.66
N ALA A 140 -8.78 -8.68 9.75
CA ALA A 140 -8.93 -8.21 8.37
C ALA A 140 -9.64 -6.86 8.31
N THR A 141 -10.74 -6.68 9.05
CA THR A 141 -11.45 -5.40 9.11
C THR A 141 -10.55 -4.27 9.63
N ALA A 142 -9.78 -4.53 10.69
CA ALA A 142 -8.85 -3.53 11.23
C ALA A 142 -7.69 -3.23 10.26
N LEU A 143 -7.19 -4.25 9.55
CA LEU A 143 -6.18 -4.05 8.51
C LEU A 143 -6.70 -3.21 7.34
N LEU A 144 -7.97 -3.40 6.94
CA LEU A 144 -8.60 -2.56 5.95
C LEU A 144 -8.67 -1.10 6.39
N ALA A 145 -8.98 -0.85 7.66
CA ALA A 145 -8.98 0.50 8.22
C ALA A 145 -7.57 1.13 8.18
N ILE A 146 -6.53 0.37 8.55
CA ILE A 146 -5.13 0.82 8.40
C ILE A 146 -4.85 1.20 6.94
N LEU A 147 -5.23 0.35 5.97
CA LEU A 147 -5.03 0.61 4.55
C LEU A 147 -5.78 1.85 4.05
N ALA A 148 -7.02 2.05 4.51
CA ALA A 148 -7.81 3.23 4.20
C ALA A 148 -7.08 4.52 4.60
N GLU A 149 -6.54 4.55 5.82
CA GLU A 149 -5.73 5.67 6.31
C GLU A 149 -4.47 5.87 5.45
N LEU A 150 -3.71 4.80 5.18
CA LEU A 150 -2.48 4.92 4.37
C LEU A 150 -2.74 5.44 2.94
N MET A 151 -3.88 5.13 2.35
CA MET A 151 -4.27 5.71 1.05
C MET A 151 -4.67 7.17 1.18
N ALA A 152 -5.42 7.55 2.22
CA ALA A 152 -5.78 8.94 2.48
C ALA A 152 -4.53 9.82 2.70
N LEU A 153 -3.48 9.26 3.32
CA LEU A 153 -2.17 9.92 3.47
C LEU A 153 -1.31 9.92 2.19
N GLY A 154 -1.79 9.31 1.08
CA GLY A 154 -1.06 9.25 -0.18
C GLY A 154 0.17 8.33 -0.17
N ILE A 155 0.35 7.51 0.88
CA ILE A 155 1.51 6.62 1.02
C ILE A 155 1.50 5.53 -0.06
N PHE A 156 0.32 5.00 -0.38
CA PHE A 156 0.16 4.01 -1.44
C PHE A 156 0.64 4.54 -2.79
N LYS A 157 0.19 5.76 -3.16
CA LYS A 157 0.63 6.44 -4.38
C LYS A 157 2.15 6.63 -4.39
N ALA A 158 2.73 7.09 -3.29
CA ALA A 158 4.18 7.34 -3.22
C ALA A 158 5.00 6.05 -3.39
N ILE A 159 4.59 4.94 -2.79
CA ILE A 159 5.24 3.64 -2.96
C ILE A 159 5.09 3.13 -4.40
N VAL A 160 3.90 3.28 -5.00
CA VAL A 160 3.67 2.91 -6.40
C VAL A 160 4.55 3.72 -7.38
N ILE A 161 4.81 5.00 -7.08
CA ILE A 161 5.75 5.80 -7.88
C ILE A 161 7.19 5.32 -7.66
N ALA A 162 7.58 4.99 -6.44
CA ALA A 162 8.91 4.44 -6.18
C ALA A 162 9.18 3.09 -6.89
N ILE A 163 8.13 2.38 -7.29
CA ILE A 163 8.20 1.14 -8.08
C ILE A 163 8.42 1.44 -9.58
N LYS A 164 8.07 2.64 -10.06
CA LYS A 164 8.14 3.06 -11.46
C LYS A 164 9.53 2.93 -12.07
N ASP A 165 10.56 3.33 -11.31
CA ASP A 165 11.93 3.44 -11.82
C ASP A 165 12.62 2.07 -12.04
N GLY A 166 11.94 0.96 -11.73
CA GLY A 166 12.39 -0.41 -11.99
C GLY A 166 11.74 -1.11 -13.19
N MET A 167 10.76 -0.49 -13.86
CA MET A 167 9.88 -1.17 -14.83
C MET A 167 9.72 -0.38 -16.13
N SER A 168 9.44 -1.08 -17.24
CA SER A 168 8.98 -0.39 -18.45
C SER A 168 7.70 0.41 -18.16
N ALA A 169 7.54 1.59 -18.77
CA ALA A 169 6.36 2.43 -18.56
C ALA A 169 5.04 1.65 -18.77
N TRP A 170 5.00 0.76 -19.77
CA TRP A 170 3.84 -0.08 -20.05
C TRP A 170 3.60 -1.18 -19.00
N GLY A 171 4.67 -1.84 -18.52
CA GLY A 171 4.56 -2.78 -17.40
C GLY A 171 4.04 -2.09 -16.14
N TRP A 172 4.53 -0.88 -15.86
CA TRP A 172 4.11 -0.09 -14.71
C TRP A 172 2.63 0.30 -14.82
N ILE A 173 2.17 0.77 -15.98
CA ILE A 173 0.74 1.07 -16.21
C ILE A 173 -0.13 -0.17 -15.92
N LYS A 174 0.26 -1.36 -16.39
CA LYS A 174 -0.46 -2.62 -16.12
C LYS A 174 -0.50 -2.97 -14.63
N LEU A 175 0.63 -2.80 -13.93
CA LEU A 175 0.74 -3.06 -12.50
C LEU A 175 -0.18 -2.14 -11.70
N VAL A 176 -0.12 -0.84 -11.98
CA VAL A 176 -0.92 0.17 -11.28
C VAL A 176 -2.40 -0.03 -11.59
N ALA A 177 -2.77 -0.36 -12.83
CA ALA A 177 -4.16 -0.64 -13.23
C ALA A 177 -4.74 -1.82 -12.45
N SER A 178 -3.96 -2.88 -12.33
CA SER A 178 -4.36 -4.08 -11.60
C SER A 178 -4.44 -3.84 -10.09
N ALA A 179 -3.44 -3.16 -9.51
CA ALA A 179 -3.42 -2.83 -8.09
C ALA A 179 -4.58 -1.90 -7.71
N THR A 180 -4.84 -0.90 -8.55
CA THR A 180 -5.94 0.05 -8.34
C THR A 180 -7.29 -0.65 -8.48
N ALA A 181 -7.47 -1.55 -9.47
CA ALA A 181 -8.71 -2.33 -9.59
C ALA A 181 -9.00 -3.17 -8.34
N LEU A 182 -7.98 -3.81 -7.77
CA LEU A 182 -8.13 -4.57 -6.52
C LEU A 182 -8.48 -3.70 -5.34
N VAL A 183 -7.76 -2.61 -5.18
CA VAL A 183 -8.00 -1.67 -4.09
C VAL A 183 -9.41 -1.09 -4.23
N THR A 184 -9.81 -0.65 -5.41
CA THR A 184 -11.14 -0.09 -5.65
C THR A 184 -12.25 -1.13 -5.41
N SER A 185 -12.11 -2.38 -5.86
CA SER A 185 -13.12 -3.43 -5.65
C SER A 185 -13.32 -3.74 -4.15
N TRP A 186 -12.26 -3.61 -3.35
CA TRP A 186 -12.36 -3.71 -1.90
C TRP A 186 -13.22 -2.62 -1.28
N PHE A 187 -13.07 -1.36 -1.71
CA PHE A 187 -13.87 -0.27 -1.14
C PHE A 187 -15.30 -0.24 -1.70
N VAL A 188 -15.52 -0.64 -2.96
CA VAL A 188 -16.87 -0.72 -3.57
C VAL A 188 -17.76 -1.73 -2.83
N THR A 189 -17.18 -2.83 -2.35
CA THR A 189 -17.92 -3.85 -1.57
C THR A 189 -18.03 -3.51 -0.08
N GLY A 190 -17.70 -2.28 0.33
CA GLY A 190 -17.65 -1.89 1.74
C GLY A 190 -16.59 -2.66 2.54
N GLY A 191 -15.57 -3.18 1.88
CA GLY A 191 -14.49 -3.97 2.48
C GLY A 191 -14.71 -5.47 2.48
N ALA A 192 -15.88 -5.97 2.11
CA ALA A 192 -16.22 -7.39 2.25
C ALA A 192 -15.30 -8.30 1.42
N ALA A 193 -15.00 -7.93 0.17
CA ALA A 193 -14.10 -8.69 -0.68
C ALA A 193 -12.67 -8.75 -0.09
N PHE A 194 -12.16 -7.62 0.42
CA PHE A 194 -10.89 -7.60 1.13
C PHE A 194 -10.93 -8.49 2.37
N ILE A 195 -11.96 -8.37 3.21
CA ILE A 195 -12.05 -9.09 4.48
C ILE A 195 -12.01 -10.60 4.23
N VAL A 196 -12.70 -11.10 3.21
CA VAL A 196 -12.70 -12.53 2.86
C VAL A 196 -11.32 -12.97 2.38
N SER A 197 -10.73 -12.28 1.40
CA SER A 197 -9.41 -12.60 0.88
C SER A 197 -8.35 -12.52 1.97
N ALA A 198 -8.35 -11.42 2.73
CA ALA A 198 -7.42 -11.20 3.82
C ALA A 198 -7.61 -12.25 4.92
N ALA A 199 -8.82 -12.51 5.42
CA ALA A 199 -9.06 -13.53 6.46
C ALA A 199 -8.51 -14.91 6.08
N SER A 200 -8.57 -15.28 4.79
CA SER A 200 -7.99 -16.53 4.28
C SER A 200 -6.46 -16.53 4.20
N SER A 201 -5.84 -15.40 3.87
CA SER A 201 -4.37 -15.23 3.83
C SER A 201 -3.76 -14.87 5.19
N ILE A 202 -4.60 -14.42 6.13
CA ILE A 202 -4.22 -13.88 7.43
C ILE A 202 -3.55 -14.94 8.31
N LEU A 203 -3.89 -16.22 8.16
CA LEU A 203 -3.32 -17.28 9.00
C LEU A 203 -1.81 -17.48 8.84
N SER A 204 -1.18 -17.04 7.74
CA SER A 204 0.27 -17.21 7.51
C SER A 204 1.05 -15.89 7.41
N ALA A 205 0.41 -14.80 6.96
CA ALA A 205 1.07 -13.51 6.81
C ALA A 205 0.97 -12.61 8.06
N VAL A 206 -0.02 -12.85 8.93
CA VAL A 206 -0.28 -11.95 10.07
C VAL A 206 0.73 -12.05 11.18
N GLU A 207 1.42 -13.16 11.41
CA GLU A 207 2.38 -13.23 12.54
C GLU A 207 3.46 -12.12 12.47
N LEU A 208 3.91 -11.77 11.26
CA LEU A 208 4.85 -10.68 11.04
C LEU A 208 4.22 -9.29 11.21
N ILE A 209 2.98 -9.12 10.74
CA ILE A 209 2.21 -7.87 10.85
C ILE A 209 1.83 -7.63 12.32
N GLU A 210 1.36 -8.67 12.99
CA GLU A 210 0.90 -8.71 14.38
C GLU A 210 2.03 -8.45 15.36
N SER A 211 3.19 -9.09 15.20
CA SER A 211 4.35 -8.80 16.05
C SER A 211 4.80 -7.34 15.95
N THR A 212 4.77 -6.77 14.74
CA THR A 212 5.10 -5.36 14.51
C THR A 212 4.02 -4.43 15.11
N ILE A 213 2.74 -4.76 14.90
CA ILE A 213 1.61 -3.99 15.41
C ILE A 213 1.54 -4.03 16.95
N GLN A 214 1.80 -5.18 17.57
CA GLN A 214 1.85 -5.31 19.03
C GLN A 214 2.99 -4.48 19.63
N ALA A 215 4.15 -4.46 18.99
CA ALA A 215 5.27 -3.61 19.43
C ALA A 215 4.92 -2.11 19.38
N VAL A 216 4.18 -1.69 18.34
CA VAL A 216 3.68 -0.31 18.22
C VAL A 216 2.62 -0.01 19.26
N ALA A 217 1.63 -0.88 19.45
CA ALA A 217 0.57 -0.70 20.43
C ALA A 217 1.12 -0.63 21.87
N ALA A 218 2.16 -1.41 22.19
CA ALA A 218 2.86 -1.30 23.47
C ALA A 218 3.54 0.08 23.64
N CYS A 219 4.07 0.67 22.56
CA CYS A 219 4.62 2.02 22.59
C CYS A 219 3.53 3.10 22.75
N ILE A 220 2.36 2.92 22.13
CA ILE A 220 1.20 3.82 22.25
C ILE A 220 0.66 3.83 23.69
N ASN A 221 0.42 2.65 24.26
CA ASN A 221 -0.18 2.48 25.59
C ASN A 221 0.73 2.96 26.74
N ASN A 222 2.06 2.96 26.56
CA ASN A 222 3.02 3.45 27.55
C ASN A 222 3.28 4.98 27.49
N LYS A 223 2.35 5.76 26.95
CA LYS A 223 2.48 7.22 26.76
C LYS A 223 3.73 7.61 25.95
N CYS A 224 3.88 7.08 24.74
CA CYS A 224 4.53 7.88 23.70
C CYS A 224 3.66 9.12 23.47
N SER A 225 4.01 10.22 24.14
CA SER A 225 3.48 11.53 23.82
C SER A 225 3.80 11.80 22.35
N LEU A 226 2.80 11.69 21.47
CA LEU A 226 2.84 12.26 20.10
C LEU A 226 3.15 13.76 20.13
N THR A 227 3.04 14.40 21.30
CA THR A 227 3.49 15.75 21.62
C THR A 227 5.00 15.99 21.45
N SER A 228 5.82 14.96 21.17
CA SER A 228 7.24 15.14 20.80
C SER A 228 7.50 15.14 19.29
N LEU A 229 6.46 15.16 18.44
CA LEU A 229 6.61 15.35 16.99
C LEU A 229 6.95 16.80 16.58
N GLN A 230 7.14 17.71 17.54
CA GLN A 230 7.27 19.15 17.29
C GLN A 230 8.69 19.75 17.17
N PRO A 231 9.86 19.12 17.49
CA PRO A 231 11.13 19.85 17.43
C PRO A 231 11.96 19.61 16.16
N TYR A 232 11.39 19.10 15.05
CA TYR A 232 12.16 18.92 13.80
C TYR A 232 11.67 19.78 12.63
N LEU A 233 10.94 20.86 12.93
CA LEU A 233 10.57 21.93 12.00
C LEU A 233 11.29 23.24 12.34
N GLU A 234 12.61 23.15 12.55
CA GLU A 234 13.55 24.28 12.44
C GLU A 234 14.68 23.91 11.48
#